data_AF-A0A345QJP2-F1
#
_entry.id   AF-A0A345QJP2-F1
#
_cell.length_a   1.000
_cell.length_b   1.000
_cell.length_c   1.000
_cell.angle_alpha   90.00
_cell.angle_beta   90.00
_cell.angle_gamma   90.00
#
_symmetry.space_group_name_H-M   'P 1'
#
loop_
_entity.id
_entity.type
_entity.pdbx_description
1 polymer ?
#
loop_
_entity_poly.entity_id
_entity_poly.type
_entity_poly.pdbx_seq_one_letter_code
_entity_poly.pdbx_strand_id
1 'polypeptide(L)' 'MMNILNGLLRFRRGPWEMLATILIAVGVVMLMQPFAIGLYSYSFIVTLVGTVMFIIVSHFPE' A
#
# COMPACT_ATOMS: atom_id res chain seq x y z
N MET A 1 17.07 -5.42 8.24
CA MET A 1 16.51 -5.66 6.89
C MET A 1 15.78 -7.00 6.76
N MET A 2 16.39 -8.13 7.16
CA MET A 2 15.84 -9.49 6.94
C MET A 2 14.49 -9.79 7.63
N ASN A 3 14.14 -9.08 8.71
CA ASN A 3 12.90 -9.33 9.47
C ASN A 3 11.63 -8.89 8.72
N ILE A 4 11.71 -7.84 7.89
CA ILE A 4 10.57 -7.32 7.13
C ILE A 4 10.24 -8.29 5.97
N LEU A 5 11.28 -8.80 5.31
CA LEU A 5 11.16 -9.78 4.22
C LEU A 5 10.66 -11.15 4.75
N ASN A 6 11.18 -11.63 5.89
CA ASN A 6 10.68 -12.85 6.52
C ASN A 6 9.24 -12.70 7.06
N GLY A 7 8.84 -11.48 7.46
CA GLY A 7 7.47 -11.16 7.85
C GLY A 7 6.49 -11.12 6.67
N LEU A 8 6.93 -10.62 5.51
CA LEU A 8 6.19 -10.72 4.26
C LEU A 8 5.98 -12.18 3.84
N LEU A 9 7.04 -12.98 3.89
CA LEU A 9 7.05 -14.41 3.54
C LEU A 9 6.26 -15.28 4.52
N ARG A 10 6.05 -14.84 5.77
CA ARG A 10 5.25 -15.55 6.79
C ARG A 10 3.78 -15.15 6.87
N PHE A 11 3.26 -14.31 5.96
CA PHE A 11 1.86 -13.83 5.99
C PHE A 11 1.44 -13.21 7.33
N ARG A 12 2.39 -12.63 8.09
CA ARG A 12 2.06 -12.01 9.38
C ARG A 12 1.45 -10.62 9.12
N ARG A 13 0.29 -10.33 9.73
CA ARG A 13 -0.49 -9.07 9.55
C ARG A 13 0.38 -7.80 9.55
N GLY A 14 1.25 -7.65 10.55
CA GLY A 14 1.99 -6.41 10.81
C GLY A 14 2.78 -5.82 9.62
N PRO A 15 3.75 -6.54 9.00
CA PRO A 15 4.51 -6.03 7.87
C PRO A 15 3.67 -5.76 6.62
N TRP A 16 2.58 -6.50 6.41
CA TRP A 16 1.68 -6.29 5.28
C TRP A 16 0.76 -5.08 5.46
N GLU A 17 0.33 -4.75 6.69
CA GLU A 17 -0.43 -3.52 6.98
C GLU A 17 0.39 -2.27 6.71
N MET A 18 1.67 -2.31 7.08
CA MET A 18 2.60 -1.20 6.82
C MET A 18 2.76 -0.96 5.31
N LEU A 19 2.89 -2.03 4.52
CA LEU A 19 2.94 -1.91 3.06
C LEU A 19 1.66 -1.31 2.48
N ALA A 20 0.50 -1.78 2.91
CA ALA A 20 -0.78 -1.26 2.44
C ALA A 20 -0.93 0.24 2.77
N THR A 21 -0.55 0.65 3.98
CA THR A 21 -0.58 2.05 4.41
C THR A 21 0.38 2.93 3.59
N ILE A 22 1.59 2.44 3.31
CA ILE A 22 2.56 3.15 2.44
C ILE A 22 1.99 3.31 1.03
N LEU A 23 1.33 2.27 0.49
CA LEU A 23 0.75 2.32 -0.85
C LEU A 23 -0.38 3.36 -0.95
N ILE A 24 -1.22 3.47 0.09
CA ILE A 24 -2.26 4.50 0.19
C ILE A 24 -1.62 5.90 0.26
N ALA A 25 -0.59 6.10 1.09
CA ALA A 25 0.11 7.37 1.20
C ALA A 25 0.74 7.81 -0.14
N VAL A 26 1.33 6.87 -0.88
CA VAL A 26 1.84 7.12 -2.24
C VAL A 26 0.72 7.55 -3.17
N GLY A 27 -0.44 6.87 -3.15
CA GLY A 27 -1.61 7.25 -3.94
C GLY A 27 -2.10 8.68 -3.66
N VAL A 28 -2.14 9.09 -2.38
CA VAL A 28 -2.53 10.45 -1.98
C VAL A 28 -1.51 11.50 -2.46
N VAL A 29 -0.21 11.22 -2.30
CA VAL A 29 0.85 12.12 -2.80
C VAL A 29 0.78 12.24 -4.32
N MET A 30 0.47 11.15 -5.02
CA MET A 30 0.28 11.16 -6.47
C MET A 30 -0.91 12.02 -6.91
N LEU A 31 -1.91 12.20 -6.06
CA LEU A 31 -3.09 13.02 -6.30
C LEU A 31 -2.84 14.52 -6.04
N MET A 32 -1.99 14.83 -5.05
CA MET A 32 -1.68 16.19 -4.61
C MET A 32 -0.66 16.92 -5.50
N GLN A 33 0.09 16.21 -6.35
CA GLN A 33 1.11 16.82 -7.20
C GLN A 33 0.50 17.56 -8.43
N PRO A 34 0.92 18.80 -8.72
CA PRO A 34 0.43 19.57 -9.87
C PRO A 34 1.25 19.42 -11.17
N PHE A 35 2.34 18.63 -11.16
CA PHE A 35 3.34 18.64 -12.25
C PHE A 35 3.20 17.50 -13.26
N ALA A 36 2.76 16.31 -12.83
CA ALA A 36 2.79 15.10 -13.64
C ALA A 36 1.39 14.52 -13.86
N ILE A 37 0.75 14.94 -14.96
CA ILE A 37 -0.59 14.48 -15.35
C ILE A 37 -0.65 12.95 -15.49
N GLY A 38 0.43 12.31 -15.97
CA GLY A 38 0.51 10.85 -16.07
C GLY A 38 0.39 10.16 -14.70
N LEU A 39 1.10 10.64 -13.67
CA LEU A 39 0.95 10.08 -12.32
C LEU A 39 -0.43 10.38 -11.72
N TYR A 40 -1.02 11.53 -12.04
CA TYR A 40 -2.38 11.85 -11.61
C TYR A 40 -3.39 10.82 -12.15
N SER A 41 -3.28 10.40 -13.41
CA SER A 41 -4.16 9.39 -14.00
C SER A 41 -4.10 8.04 -13.28
N TYR A 42 -2.92 7.65 -12.79
CA TYR A 42 -2.74 6.38 -12.06
C TYR A 42 -2.98 6.51 -10.55
N SER A 43 -3.06 7.72 -9.99
CA SER A 43 -3.22 7.98 -8.55
C SER A 43 -4.47 7.29 -7.96
N PHE A 44 -5.58 7.30 -8.71
CA PHE A 44 -6.81 6.64 -8.30
C PHE A 44 -6.64 5.13 -8.18
N ILE A 45 -6.04 4.49 -9.18
CA ILE A 45 -5.80 3.04 -9.19
C ILE A 45 -4.84 2.67 -8.07
N VAL A 46 -3.75 3.43 -7.86
CA VAL A 46 -2.78 3.18 -6.79
C VAL A 46 -3.45 3.26 -5.42
N THR A 47 -4.29 4.29 -5.19
CA THR A 47 -5.04 4.43 -3.94
C THR A 47 -6.03 3.29 -3.74
N LEU A 48 -6.78 2.92 -4.78
CA LEU A 48 -7.74 1.81 -4.73
C LEU A 48 -7.06 0.48 -4.41
N VAL A 49 -5.94 0.19 -5.06
CA VAL A 49 -5.14 -1.03 -4.80
C VAL A 49 -4.65 -1.03 -3.36
N GLY A 50 -4.20 0.13 -2.84
CA GLY A 50 -3.77 0.27 -1.44
C GLY A 50 -4.89 -0.06 -0.46
N THR A 51 -6.10 0.46 -0.70
CA THR A 51 -7.27 0.18 0.12
C THR A 51 -7.69 -1.28 0.05
N VAL A 52 -7.75 -1.87 -1.14
CA VAL A 52 -8.09 -3.29 -1.31
C VAL A 52 -7.07 -4.18 -0.61
N MET A 53 -5.78 -3.87 -0.76
CA MET A 53 -4.70 -4.58 -0.08
C MET A 53 -4.83 -4.47 1.45
N PHE A 54 -5.17 -3.29 1.98
CA PHE A 54 -5.41 -3.08 3.41
C PHE A 54 -6.59 -3.92 3.93
N ILE A 55 -7.70 -3.97 3.18
CA ILE A 55 -8.89 -4.79 3.49
C ILE A 55 -8.54 -6.29 3.48
N ILE A 56 -7.75 -6.75 2.52
CA ILE A 56 -7.33 -8.16 2.45
C ILE A 56 -6.42 -8.50 3.63
N VAL A 57 -5.43 -7.67 3.89
CA VAL A 57 -4.43 -7.87 4.96
C VAL A 57 -5.06 -7.87 6.34
N SER A 58 -6.02 -6.98 6.56
CA SER A 58 -6.76 -6.92 7.82
C SER A 58 -7.56 -8.19 8.13
N HIS A 59 -7.73 -9.12 7.18
CA HIS A 59 -8.32 -10.44 7.42
C HIS A 59 -7.33 -11.55 7.78
N PHE A 60 -6.01 -11.35 7.63
CA PHE A 60 -5.03 -12.40 7.94
C PHE A 60 -4.95 -12.68 9.45
N PRO A 61 -5.04 -13.93 9.94
CA PRO A 61 -4.85 -14.20 11.36
C PRO A 61 -3.43 -13.83 11.83
N GLU A 62 -3.31 -13.36 13.08
CA GLU A 62 -2.06 -12.85 13.69
C GLU A 62 -0.98 -13.92 13.92
#